data_AF-A0A3M2H8R5-F1
#
_entry.id   AF-A0A3M2H8R5-F1
#
_cell.length_a   1.000
_cell.length_b   1.000
_cell.length_c   1.000
_cell.angle_alpha   90.00
_cell.angle_beta   90.00
_cell.angle_gamma   90.00
#
_symmetry.space_group_name_H-M   'P 1'
#
loop_
_entity.id
_entity.type
_entity.pdbx_description
1 polymer ?
#
loop_
_entity_poly.entity_id
_entity_poly.type
_entity_poly.pdbx_seq_one_letter_code
_entity_poly.pdbx_strand_id
1 'polypeptide(L)' 'MNLHEHLQPLPTELLKAMAKGEVDAQAVAAQLMVGRGLDREGRWVGFEQAAAAWGGVDCGLSSSQG' A
#
# COMPACT_ATOMS: atom_id res chain seq x y z
N MET A 1 -9.78 6.87 -14.43
CA MET A 1 -9.12 5.56 -14.33
C MET A 1 -10.20 4.49 -14.25
N ASN A 2 -10.18 3.48 -15.14
CA ASN A 2 -11.17 2.40 -15.11
C ASN A 2 -10.69 1.30 -14.16
N LEU A 3 -11.28 1.22 -12.97
CA LEU A 3 -10.81 0.32 -11.91
C LEU A 3 -10.89 -1.17 -12.31
N HIS A 4 -11.84 -1.54 -13.16
CA HIS A 4 -12.00 -2.93 -13.60
C HIS A 4 -10.79 -3.41 -14.39
N GLU A 5 -10.26 -2.60 -15.31
CA GLU A 5 -9.09 -2.97 -16.15
C GLU A 5 -7.84 -3.23 -15.30
N HIS A 6 -7.70 -2.55 -14.15
CA HIS A 6 -6.57 -2.73 -13.23
C HIS A 6 -6.76 -3.90 -12.26
N LEU A 7 -7.99 -4.35 -12.02
CA LEU A 7 -8.30 -5.50 -11.17
C LEU A 7 -8.36 -6.82 -11.95
N GLN A 8 -8.62 -6.79 -13.26
CA GLN A 8 -8.61 -7.98 -14.14
C GLN A 8 -7.36 -8.88 -14.01
N PRO A 9 -6.12 -8.36 -13.91
CA PRO A 9 -4.94 -9.23 -13.78
C PRO A 9 -4.80 -9.89 -12.41
N LEU A 10 -5.63 -9.56 -11.41
CA LEU A 10 -5.55 -10.18 -10.10
C LEU A 10 -6.07 -11.63 -10.13
N PRO A 11 -5.41 -12.57 -9.44
CA PRO A 11 -5.91 -13.94 -9.31
C PRO A 11 -7.30 -13.98 -8.68
N THR A 12 -8.16 -14.88 -9.16
CA THR A 12 -9.52 -15.07 -8.61
C THR A 12 -9.52 -15.32 -7.10
N GLU A 13 -8.52 -16.02 -6.57
CA GLU A 13 -8.41 -16.28 -5.13
C GLU A 13 -8.12 -15.01 -4.32
N LEU A 14 -7.34 -14.07 -4.87
CA LEU A 14 -7.09 -12.78 -4.23
C LEU A 14 -8.35 -11.91 -4.22
N LEU A 15 -9.10 -11.90 -5.33
CA LEU A 15 -10.39 -11.20 -5.41
C LEU A 15 -11.41 -11.77 -4.41
N LYS A 16 -11.44 -13.10 -4.23
CA LYS A 16 -12.28 -13.75 -3.21
C LYS A 16 -11.85 -13.37 -1.80
N ALA A 17 -10.55 -13.38 -1.50
CA ALA A 17 -10.03 -13.02 -0.19
C ALA A 17 -10.32 -11.55 0.16
N MET A 18 -10.17 -10.64 -0.82
CA MET A 18 -10.57 -9.23 -0.67
C MET A 18 -12.07 -9.07 -0.42
N ALA A 19 -12.91 -9.78 -1.18
CA ALA A 19 -14.37 -9.72 -1.03
C ALA A 19 -14.87 -10.24 0.33
N LYS A 20 -14.15 -11.20 0.92
CA LYS A 20 -14.46 -11.75 2.25
C LYS A 20 -13.86 -10.93 3.39
N GLY A 21 -13.01 -9.95 3.11
CA GLY A 21 -12.26 -9.20 4.13
C GLY A 21 -11.10 -9.99 4.75
N GLU A 22 -10.68 -11.10 4.14
CA GLU A 22 -9.49 -11.87 4.56
C GLU A 22 -8.20 -11.10 4.26
N VAL A 23 -8.25 -10.15 3.32
CA VAL A 23 -7.14 -9.26 2.95
C VAL A 23 -7.54 -7.81 3.21
N ASP A 24 -6.76 -7.13 4.07
CA ASP A 24 -6.86 -5.69 4.24
C ASP A 24 -6.12 -4.97 3.10
N ALA A 25 -6.83 -4.77 1.99
CA ALA A 25 -6.31 -4.07 0.82
C ALA A 25 -5.90 -2.62 1.13
N GLN A 26 -6.51 -1.99 2.14
CA GLN A 26 -6.17 -0.65 2.57
C GLN A 26 -4.80 -0.63 3.27
N ALA A 27 -4.54 -1.59 4.15
CA ALA A 27 -3.22 -1.74 4.78
C ALA A 27 -2.12 -2.04 3.75
N VAL A 28 -2.39 -2.91 2.77
CA VAL A 28 -1.43 -3.22 1.69
C VAL A 28 -1.17 -1.98 0.83
N ALA A 29 -2.21 -1.24 0.46
CA ALA A 29 -2.06 0.01 -0.28
C ALA A 29 -1.25 1.04 0.53
N ALA A 30 -1.51 1.18 1.82
CA ALA A 30 -0.76 2.07 2.71
C ALA A 30 0.73 1.73 2.73
N GLN A 31 1.09 0.45 2.90
CA GLN A 31 2.48 -0.01 2.86
C GLN A 31 3.16 0.32 1.52
N LEU A 32 2.47 0.09 0.41
CA LEU A 32 2.99 0.42 -0.92
C LEU A 32 3.17 1.93 -1.12
N MET A 33 2.24 2.75 -0.59
CA MET A 33 2.32 4.21 -0.67
C MET A 33 3.47 4.75 0.19
N VAL A 34 3.66 4.25 1.41
CA VAL A 34 4.80 4.61 2.26
C VAL A 34 6.12 4.18 1.62
N GLY A 35 6.20 2.96 1.08
CA GLY A 35 7.37 2.46 0.36
C GLY A 35 7.70 3.24 -0.92
N ARG A 36 6.77 4.07 -1.41
CA ARG A 36 6.97 5.01 -2.53
C ARG A 36 7.18 6.46 -2.06
N GLY A 37 7.13 6.72 -0.74
CA GLY A 37 7.24 8.05 -0.15
C GLY A 37 6.02 8.94 -0.42
N LEU A 38 4.84 8.34 -0.57
CA LEU A 38 3.59 9.04 -0.90
C LEU A 38 2.68 9.20 0.33
N ASP A 39 2.09 10.38 0.49
CA ASP A 39 1.06 10.66 1.50
C ASP A 39 -0.30 10.05 1.12
N ARG A 40 -1.34 10.31 1.94
CA ARG A 40 -2.72 9.82 1.71
C ARG A 40 -3.39 10.43 0.48
N GLU A 41 -2.89 11.55 0.01
CA GLU A 41 -3.38 12.25 -1.18
C GLU A 41 -2.58 11.86 -2.44
N GLY A 42 -1.60 10.97 -2.29
CA GLY A 42 -0.73 10.53 -3.38
C GLY A 42 0.35 11.55 -3.76
N ARG A 43 0.65 12.51 -2.89
CA ARG A 43 1.75 13.46 -3.08
C ARG A 43 3.04 12.85 -2.55
N TRP A 44 4.13 13.07 -3.28
CA TRP A 44 5.45 12.68 -2.81
C TRP A 44 5.89 13.63 -1.69
N VAL A 45 6.08 13.07 -0.50
CA VAL A 45 6.49 13.77 0.72
C VAL A 45 7.79 13.22 1.31
N GLY A 46 8.32 12.13 0.73
CA GLY A 46 9.48 11.40 1.26
C GLY A 46 9.07 10.31 2.28
N PHE A 47 9.98 9.38 2.55
CA PHE A 47 9.67 8.15 3.28
C PHE A 47 9.22 8.37 4.73
N GLU A 48 9.90 9.24 5.48
CA GLU A 48 9.56 9.52 6.89
C GLU A 48 8.19 10.22 7.02
N GLN A 49 7.93 11.21 6.16
CA GLN A 49 6.68 11.96 6.18
C GLN A 49 5.52 11.11 5.69
N ALA A 50 5.76 10.20 4.72
CA ALA A 50 4.78 9.22 4.31
C ALA A 50 4.45 8.25 5.46
N ALA A 51 5.46 7.70 6.14
CA ALA A 51 5.25 6.82 7.30
C ALA A 51 4.43 7.50 8.40
N ALA A 52 4.72 8.78 8.67
CA ALA A 52 3.94 9.59 9.62
C ALA A 52 2.49 9.81 9.14
N ALA A 53 2.28 10.14 7.86
CA ALA A 53 0.96 10.35 7.29
C ALA A 53 0.08 9.09 7.33
N TRP A 54 0.68 7.91 7.19
CA TRP A 54 -0.01 6.63 7.26
C TRP A 54 -0.11 6.04 8.68
N GLY A 55 0.36 6.77 9.69
CA GLY A 55 0.13 6.45 11.11
C GLY A 55 1.12 5.47 11.72
N GLY A 56 2.39 5.52 11.29
CA GLY A 56 3.41 4.61 11.81
C GLY A 56 3.14 3.18 11.35
N VAL A 57 2.89 3.00 10.05
CA VAL A 57 3.07 1.69 9.44
C VAL A 57 4.52 1.30 9.76
N ASP A 58 4.71 0.23 10.53
CA ASP A 58 6.02 -0.32 10.84
C ASP A 58 6.63 -0.80 9.53
N CYS A 59 7.20 0.15 8.80
CA CYS A 59 8.02 -0.10 7.66
C CYS A 59 9.27 -0.69 8.24
N GLY A 60 9.36 -2.03 8.19
CA GLY A 60 10.58 -2.81 8.37
C GLY A 60 11.64 -2.49 7.31
N LEU A 61 11.89 -1.20 7.04
CA LEU A 61 13.11 -0.67 6.48
C LEU A 61 14.16 -0.72 7.61
N SER A 62 14.49 -1.95 8.02
CA SER A 62 15.78 -2.22 8.62
C SER A 62 16.81 -1.72 7.63
N SER A 63 17.46 -0.64 8.03
CA SER A 63 18.68 -0.11 7.44
C SER A 63 19.64 -1.26 7.18
N SER A 64 19.69 -1.71 5.93
CA SER A 64 20.76 -2.57 5.45
C SER A 64 21.21 -2.02 4.11
N GLN A 65 22.53 -1.82 4.03
CA GLN A 65 23.33 -1.25 2.92
C GLN A 65 23.48 0.27 3.02
N GLY A 66 24.66 0.83 3.31
CA GLY A 66 26.00 0.28 3.56
C GLY A 66 26.97 1.42 3.84
#